data_AF-A0A8T5KG96-F1
#
_entry.id   AF-A0A8T5KG96-F1
#
_cell.length_a   1.000
_cell.length_b   1.000
_cell.length_c   1.000
_cell.angle_alpha   90.00
_cell.angle_beta   90.00
_cell.angle_gamma   90.00
#
_symmetry.space_group_name_H-M   'P 1'
#
loop_
_entity.id
_entity.type
_entity.pdbx_description
1 polymer ?
#
loop_
_entity_poly.entity_id
_entity_poly.type
_entity_poly.pdbx_seq_one_letter_code
_entity_poly.pdbx_strand_id
1 'polypeptide(L)'
;MNVKQEYAIMDTSNKMRTIKSHVNDIDMEGKSLLSINDITNDQIYGLFDLAKALEPWNRSMVKIMEGNIMSSLFFQPSTRTRMSFETAMHRMGGAVITETTPLISSSAAKEESLSDMLKVVS
;
A
#
# COMPACT_ATOMS: atom_id res chain seq x y z
N MET A 1 -7.37 15.46 20.79
CA MET A 1 -7.31 14.15 21.45
C MET A 1 -6.67 13.18 20.47
N ASN A 2 -5.39 12.88 20.64
CA ASN A 2 -4.54 12.11 19.72
C ASN A 2 -4.85 10.60 19.85
N VAL A 3 -5.26 9.96 18.76
CA VAL A 3 -5.46 8.49 18.68
C VAL A 3 -4.51 7.87 17.65
N LYS A 4 -3.34 8.50 17.40
CA LYS A 4 -2.34 8.02 16.43
C LYS A 4 -1.16 7.35 17.13
N GLN A 5 -1.35 6.19 17.73
CA GLN A 5 -0.34 5.24 18.26
C GLN A 5 -1.16 4.26 19.11
N GLU A 6 -1.19 2.94 18.93
CA GLU A 6 -0.08 2.00 18.88
C GLU A 6 -0.70 0.64 18.50
N TYR A 7 -0.41 0.10 17.32
CA TYR A 7 -0.69 -1.30 17.03
C TYR A 7 0.59 -2.07 17.33
N ALA A 8 0.66 -2.64 18.53
CA ALA A 8 1.74 -3.52 18.92
C ALA A 8 1.52 -4.89 18.25
N ILE A 9 2.57 -5.41 17.63
CA ILE A 9 2.58 -6.73 17.02
C ILE A 9 3.69 -7.57 17.67
N MET A 10 3.37 -8.84 17.93
CA MET A 10 4.32 -9.81 18.45
C MET A 10 5.19 -10.31 17.30
N ASP A 11 6.50 -10.07 17.39
CA ASP A 11 7.50 -10.67 16.50
C ASP A 11 7.83 -12.11 16.94
N THR A 12 8.33 -12.93 16.02
CA THR A 12 8.90 -14.27 16.20
C THR A 12 9.96 -14.33 17.31
N SER A 13 10.56 -13.20 17.70
CA SER A 13 11.49 -13.05 18.83
C SER A 13 10.83 -12.75 20.20
N ASN A 14 9.50 -12.81 20.32
CA ASN A 14 8.72 -12.54 21.53
C ASN A 14 8.93 -11.13 22.12
N LYS A 15 9.38 -10.18 21.30
CA LYS A 15 9.46 -8.74 21.63
C LYS A 15 8.25 -8.02 21.05
N MET A 16 7.61 -7.18 21.86
CA MET A 16 6.56 -6.26 21.42
C MET A 16 7.19 -5.18 20.55
N ARG A 17 6.94 -5.21 19.23
CA ARG A 17 7.34 -4.14 18.30
C ARG A 17 6.10 -3.46 17.74
N THR A 18 6.18 -2.16 17.48
CA THR A 18 5.10 -1.44 16.81
C THR A 18 5.22 -1.63 15.30
N ILE A 19 4.09 -1.59 14.57
CA ILE A 19 4.11 -1.56 13.09
C ILE A 19 5.06 -0.49 12.56
N LYS A 20 5.10 0.67 13.24
CA LYS A 20 5.97 1.79 12.87
C LYS A 20 7.46 1.43 12.95
N SER A 21 7.87 0.61 13.92
CA SER A 21 9.26 0.11 13.99
C SER A 21 9.59 -0.76 12.78
N HIS A 22 8.72 -1.71 12.43
CA HIS A 22 8.94 -2.58 11.26
C HIS A 22 9.04 -1.76 9.97
N VAL A 23 8.17 -0.77 9.77
CA VAL A 23 8.21 0.09 8.59
C VAL A 23 9.50 0.91 8.53
N ASN A 24 9.96 1.46 9.67
CA ASN A 24 11.22 2.21 9.72
C ASN A 24 12.43 1.33 9.41
N ASP A 25 12.45 0.08 9.90
CA ASP A 25 13.57 -0.85 9.66
C ASP A 25 13.71 -1.23 8.18
N ILE A 26 12.61 -1.24 7.42
CA ILE A 26 12.62 -1.55 5.98
C ILE A 26 13.13 -0.35 5.15
N ASP A 27 13.06 0.88 5.67
CA ASP A 27 13.51 2.10 4.99
C ASP A 27 12.95 2.25 3.56
N MET A 28 11.63 2.17 3.41
CA MET A 28 10.93 2.35 2.12
C MET A 28 9.98 3.56 2.08
N GLU A 29 9.94 4.36 3.15
CA GLU A 29 9.10 5.56 3.20
C GLU A 29 9.51 6.54 2.08
N GLY A 30 8.53 6.97 1.27
CA GLY A 30 8.75 7.86 0.13
C GLY A 30 9.44 7.23 -1.08
N LYS A 31 9.75 5.93 -1.07
CA LYS A 31 10.39 5.23 -2.20
C LYS A 31 9.37 4.54 -3.10
N SER A 32 9.61 4.55 -4.40
CA SER A 32 8.84 3.79 -5.38
C SER A 32 9.45 2.41 -5.61
N LEU A 33 8.62 1.37 -5.72
CA LEU A 33 9.05 0.01 -6.07
C LEU A 33 8.65 -0.28 -7.53
N LEU A 34 9.62 -0.23 -8.45
CA LEU A 34 9.39 -0.48 -9.89
C LEU A 34 9.84 -1.88 -10.29
N SER A 35 10.92 -2.36 -9.68
CA SER A 35 11.54 -3.66 -9.92
C SER A 35 11.98 -4.30 -8.61
N ILE A 36 12.06 -5.63 -8.58
CA ILE A 36 12.61 -6.37 -7.43
C ILE A 36 14.08 -6.00 -7.16
N ASN A 37 14.79 -5.50 -8.18
CA ASN A 37 16.19 -5.07 -8.05
C ASN A 37 16.32 -3.70 -7.34
N ASP A 38 15.22 -2.99 -7.10
CA ASP A 38 15.23 -1.69 -6.43
C ASP A 38 15.29 -1.83 -4.89
N ILE A 39 15.15 -3.05 -4.38
CA ILE A 39 15.16 -3.36 -2.95
C ILE A 39 16.25 -4.38 -2.61
N THR A 40 16.84 -4.22 -1.43
CA THR A 40 17.88 -5.15 -0.95
C THR A 40 17.24 -6.42 -0.36
N ASN A 41 18.04 -7.48 -0.25
CA ASN A 41 17.58 -8.71 0.41
C ASN A 41 17.11 -8.44 1.85
N ASP A 42 17.79 -7.56 2.59
CA ASP A 42 17.40 -7.22 3.96
C ASP A 42 16.02 -6.53 4.01
N GLN A 43 15.72 -5.66 3.04
CA GLN A 43 14.40 -5.04 2.91
C GLN A 43 13.32 -6.07 2.54
N ILE A 44 13.64 -7.03 1.67
CA ILE A 44 12.74 -8.13 1.33
C ILE A 44 12.42 -8.97 2.57
N TYR A 45 13.43 -9.34 3.36
CA TYR A 45 13.22 -10.09 4.60
C TYR A 45 12.40 -9.27 5.61
N GLY A 46 12.68 -7.98 5.75
CA GLY A 46 11.89 -7.08 6.60
C GLY A 46 10.41 -6.97 6.17
N LEU A 47 10.14 -6.94 4.86
CA LEU A 47 8.77 -6.99 4.32
C LEU A 47 8.06 -8.31 4.69
N PHE A 48 8.75 -9.44 4.62
CA PHE A 48 8.18 -10.73 5.04
C PHE A 48 7.91 -10.80 6.55
N ASP A 49 8.81 -10.25 7.37
CA ASP A 49 8.60 -10.17 8.82
C ASP A 49 7.39 -9.28 9.14
N LEU A 50 7.25 -8.13 8.46
CA LEU A 50 6.06 -7.28 8.59
C LEU A 50 4.79 -7.99 8.12
N ALA A 51 4.83 -8.73 7.01
CA ALA A 51 3.68 -9.49 6.52
C ALA A 51 3.23 -10.56 7.53
N LYS A 52 4.19 -11.28 8.13
CA LYS A 52 3.93 -12.27 9.18
C LYS A 52 3.39 -11.62 10.45
N ALA A 53 3.93 -10.46 10.81
CA ALA A 53 3.44 -9.66 11.91
C ALA A 53 1.95 -9.29 11.68
N LEU A 54 1.56 -8.90 10.46
CA LEU A 54 0.17 -8.54 10.13
C LEU A 54 -0.78 -9.73 9.96
N GLU A 55 -0.27 -10.97 9.87
CA GLU A 55 -1.06 -12.19 9.64
C GLU A 55 -2.26 -12.38 10.60
N PRO A 56 -2.15 -12.12 11.92
CA PRO A 56 -3.26 -12.29 12.85
C PRO A 56 -4.48 -11.42 12.52
N TRP A 57 -4.28 -10.33 11.76
CA TRP A 57 -5.34 -9.43 11.33
C TRP A 57 -5.72 -9.60 9.86
N ASN A 58 -5.29 -10.67 9.19
CA ASN A 58 -5.57 -10.88 7.76
C ASN A 58 -7.07 -10.95 7.41
N ARG A 59 -7.94 -11.22 8.39
CA ARG A 59 -9.41 -11.29 8.27
C ARG A 59 -10.13 -10.16 9.01
N SER A 60 -9.39 -9.27 9.67
CA SER A 60 -9.92 -8.21 10.51
C SER A 60 -9.53 -6.84 9.95
N MET A 61 -10.26 -5.80 10.36
CA MET A 61 -9.89 -4.42 10.03
C MET A 61 -8.90 -3.88 11.07
N VAL A 62 -7.82 -3.27 10.61
CA VAL A 62 -6.79 -2.59 11.41
C VAL A 62 -6.72 -1.15 10.92
N LYS A 63 -6.93 -0.14 11.77
CA LYS A 63 -7.00 1.26 11.32
C LYS A 63 -5.62 1.95 11.32
N ILE A 64 -4.70 1.42 10.52
CA ILE A 64 -3.33 1.96 10.42
C ILE A 64 -3.14 3.00 9.32
N MET A 65 -4.04 3.02 8.34
CA MET A 65 -4.05 3.94 7.19
C MET A 65 -5.32 4.81 7.17
N GLU A 66 -5.90 5.08 8.34
CA GLU A 66 -7.09 5.93 8.43
C GLU A 66 -6.79 7.36 7.95
N GLY A 67 -7.55 7.82 6.96
CA GLY A 67 -7.36 9.09 6.28
C GLY A 67 -6.40 9.05 5.09
N ASN A 68 -5.76 7.91 4.80
CA ASN A 68 -4.97 7.73 3.59
C ASN A 68 -5.85 7.28 2.42
N ILE A 69 -5.56 7.82 1.23
CA ILE A 69 -6.22 7.47 -0.03
C ILE A 69 -5.15 6.90 -0.97
N MET A 70 -5.38 5.70 -1.50
CA MET A 70 -4.56 5.10 -2.56
C MET A 70 -5.27 5.27 -3.90
N SER A 71 -4.58 5.82 -4.90
CA SER A 71 -5.04 5.75 -6.29
C SER A 71 -4.48 4.49 -6.97
N SER A 72 -5.34 3.76 -7.69
CA SER A 72 -4.97 2.52 -8.38
C SER A 72 -5.34 2.61 -9.85
N LEU A 73 -4.32 2.65 -10.73
CA LEU A 73 -4.50 2.79 -12.17
C LEU A 73 -4.14 1.46 -12.86
N PHE A 74 -5.13 0.80 -13.46
CA PHE A 74 -4.92 -0.43 -14.24
C PHE A 74 -5.07 -0.13 -15.73
N PHE A 75 -3.95 -0.12 -16.46
CA PHE A 75 -3.93 0.07 -17.92
C PHE A 75 -4.33 -1.20 -18.68
N GLN A 76 -4.33 -2.34 -18.01
CA GLN A 76 -4.77 -3.64 -18.52
C GLN A 76 -5.67 -4.32 -17.47
N PRO A 77 -6.72 -5.04 -17.90
CA PRO A 77 -7.62 -5.71 -16.95
C PRO A 77 -6.88 -6.74 -16.07
N SER A 78 -6.85 -6.52 -14.76
CA SER A 78 -6.35 -7.48 -13.77
C SER A 78 -7.19 -7.50 -12.50
N THR A 79 -8.23 -8.32 -12.49
CA THR A 79 -9.19 -8.40 -11.38
C THR A 79 -8.53 -8.89 -10.08
N ARG A 80 -7.64 -9.88 -10.15
CA ARG A 80 -7.00 -10.45 -8.95
C ARG A 80 -6.09 -9.44 -8.27
N THR A 81 -5.26 -8.74 -9.03
CA THR A 81 -4.37 -7.70 -8.50
C THR A 81 -5.18 -6.53 -7.96
N ARG A 82 -6.16 -6.05 -8.71
CA ARG A 82 -7.02 -4.95 -8.25
C ARG A 82 -7.69 -5.26 -6.91
N MET A 83 -8.37 -6.40 -6.83
CA MET A 83 -9.09 -6.79 -5.62
C MET A 83 -8.15 -7.00 -4.43
N SER A 84 -6.93 -7.53 -4.63
CA SER A 84 -5.98 -7.69 -3.52
C SER A 84 -5.53 -6.34 -2.94
N PHE A 85 -5.23 -5.37 -3.79
CA PHE A 85 -4.82 -4.03 -3.37
C PHE A 85 -5.97 -3.25 -2.71
N GLU A 86 -7.17 -3.27 -3.30
CA GLU A 86 -8.36 -2.63 -2.72
C GLU A 86 -8.71 -3.25 -1.35
N THR A 87 -8.69 -4.58 -1.26
CA THR A 87 -8.97 -5.30 0.00
C THR A 87 -7.94 -4.96 1.07
N ALA A 88 -6.65 -4.89 0.73
CA ALA A 88 -5.59 -4.53 1.67
C ALA A 88 -5.80 -3.12 2.22
N MET A 89 -6.03 -2.12 1.35
CA MET A 89 -6.25 -0.73 1.77
C MET A 89 -7.48 -0.59 2.68
N HIS A 90 -8.60 -1.22 2.32
CA HIS A 90 -9.80 -1.18 3.15
C HIS A 90 -9.62 -1.88 4.50
N ARG A 91 -8.92 -3.03 4.53
CA ARG A 91 -8.60 -3.71 5.79
C ARG A 91 -7.69 -2.86 6.67
N MET A 92 -6.78 -2.08 6.07
CA MET A 92 -5.90 -1.14 6.77
C MET A 92 -6.60 0.18 7.18
N GLY A 93 -7.91 0.32 6.89
CA GLY A 93 -8.70 1.50 7.24
C GLY A 93 -8.54 2.69 6.31
N GLY A 94 -7.85 2.51 5.17
CA GLY A 94 -7.73 3.52 4.13
C GLY A 94 -8.84 3.44 3.08
N ALA A 95 -8.83 4.41 2.19
CA ALA A 95 -9.69 4.46 1.01
C ALA A 95 -8.88 4.18 -0.26
N VAL A 96 -9.57 3.73 -1.31
CA VAL A 96 -8.98 3.47 -2.62
C VAL A 96 -9.85 4.07 -3.71
N ILE A 97 -9.22 4.69 -4.70
CA ILE A 97 -9.85 5.18 -5.93
C ILE A 97 -9.23 4.39 -7.07
N THR A 98 -10.02 3.59 -7.79
CA THR A 98 -9.52 2.73 -8.84
C THR A 98 -10.04 3.17 -10.21
N GLU A 99 -9.13 3.31 -11.17
CA GLU A 99 -9.44 3.52 -12.59
C GLU A 99 -8.90 2.33 -13.40
N THR A 100 -9.80 1.58 -14.04
CA THR A 100 -9.47 0.33 -14.74
C THR A 100 -9.23 0.46 -16.23
N THR A 101 -9.47 1.64 -16.78
CA THR A 101 -9.33 1.92 -18.20
C THR A 101 -8.86 3.37 -18.43
N PRO A 102 -7.77 3.82 -17.79
CA PRO A 102 -7.35 5.23 -17.85
C PRO A 102 -7.15 5.72 -19.29
N LEU A 103 -6.59 4.86 -20.16
CA LEU A 103 -6.43 5.13 -21.59
C LEU A 103 -7.74 5.15 -22.41
N ILE A 104 -8.90 4.99 -21.78
CA ILE A 104 -10.21 5.03 -22.45
C ILE A 104 -11.11 6.05 -21.73
N SER A 105 -11.02 6.13 -20.40
CA SER A 105 -11.84 6.98 -19.53
C SER A 105 -11.26 8.38 -19.30
N SER A 106 -9.93 8.55 -19.21
CA SER A 106 -9.31 9.86 -19.02
C SER A 106 -9.10 10.52 -20.38
N SER A 107 -10.15 11.10 -20.96
CA SER A 107 -9.99 11.99 -22.12
C SER A 107 -9.15 11.39 -23.27
N ALA A 108 -9.08 10.07 -23.39
CA ALA A 108 -8.30 9.39 -24.42
C ALA A 108 -8.95 9.53 -25.80
N ALA A 109 -10.06 10.28 -25.86
CA ALA A 109 -10.68 10.78 -27.07
C ALA A 109 -10.24 12.20 -27.46
N LYS A 110 -9.60 13.02 -26.60
CA LYS A 110 -9.07 14.38 -26.92
C LYS A 110 -8.31 15.02 -25.74
N GLU A 111 -7.00 15.21 -25.89
CA GLU A 111 -6.18 16.31 -25.32
C GLU A 111 -5.53 16.25 -23.92
N GLU A 112 -5.71 15.22 -23.08
CA GLU A 112 -4.92 15.11 -21.83
C GLU A 112 -3.74 14.14 -21.96
N SER A 113 -2.52 14.60 -21.62
CA SER A 113 -1.33 13.73 -21.58
C SER A 113 -1.36 12.83 -20.34
N LEU A 114 -0.86 11.58 -20.48
CA LEU A 114 -0.59 10.69 -19.35
C LEU A 114 0.23 11.38 -18.26
N SER A 115 1.20 12.22 -18.64
CA SER A 115 2.00 12.99 -17.69
C SER A 115 1.19 13.98 -16.88
N ASP A 116 0.15 14.58 -17.46
CA ASP A 116 -0.68 15.57 -16.78
C ASP A 116 -1.71 14.89 -15.88
N MET A 117 -2.28 13.77 -16.33
CA MET A 117 -3.08 12.90 -15.47
C MET A 117 -2.30 12.47 -14.21
N LEU A 118 -1.06 11.99 -14.38
CA LEU A 118 -0.24 11.52 -13.26
C LEU A 118 0.11 12.65 -12.27
N LYS A 119 0.31 13.89 -12.74
CA LYS A 119 0.52 15.05 -11.86
C LYS A 119 -0.71 15.42 -11.02
N VAL A 120 -1.91 15.20 -11.54
CA VAL A 120 -3.15 15.48 -10.81
C VAL A 120 -3.44 14.41 -9.76
N VAL A 121 -3.02 13.17 -10.03
CA VAL A 121 -3.21 12.02 -9.12
C VAL A 121 -2.20 11.99 -7.98
N SER A 122 -0.97 12.52 -8.18
CA SER A 122 0.15 12.47 -7.22
C SER A 122 0.05 13.46 -6.07
#